data_AF-F9ZBJ3-F1
#
_entry.id   AF-F9ZBJ3-F1
#
_cell.length_a   1.000
_cell.length_b   1.000
_cell.length_c   1.000
_cell.angle_alpha   90.00
_cell.angle_beta   90.00
_cell.angle_gamma   90.00
#
_symmetry.space_group_name_H-M   'P 1'
#
loop_
_entity.id
_entity.type
_entity.pdbx_description
1 polymer ?
#
loop_
_entity_poly.entity_id
_entity_poly.type
_entity_poly.pdbx_seq_one_letter_code
_entity_poly.pdbx_strand_id
1 'polypeptide(L)'
;MNFLHFTTNLLPIVTMIVLEPIGFVHNTCTTSQAPEFIKKEISEIEILPEYSEGLQDIEQAEYLDLVFSFHHEKRTELVTRIRSGEMKGVFASRSPKRPNHLGITTVKLIRREGGKLYVEGADALDGSPVIDIKYCDTSVFDQKHVHQTIQADSPRIDIVRNIMQNETDELLLKAAQFHGHICPGLALGILGATQVMQQLYNQQEDPQAYTLTAEMQNCPIDGAMFITGCTPGTHRYQQGDPENMCFYLKNKAGKGWKVSFDPNNREYMNRHLPADLSTSAKGFATLKLDPHQLFTIETL
;
A
#
# COMPACT_ATOMS: atom_id res chain seq x y z
N MET A 1 -61.50 -19.04 17.66
CA MET A 1 -60.16 -18.45 17.49
C MET A 1 -60.20 -17.59 16.24
N ASN A 2 -60.48 -16.29 16.39
CA ASN A 2 -60.41 -15.33 15.29
C ASN A 2 -58.96 -14.86 15.18
N PHE A 3 -58.28 -15.22 14.09
CA PHE A 3 -57.02 -14.59 13.71
C PHE A 3 -57.34 -13.28 12.99
N LEU A 4 -57.14 -12.15 13.69
CA LEU A 4 -57.10 -10.84 13.06
C LEU A 4 -55.74 -10.70 12.34
N HIS A 5 -55.77 -10.74 11.00
CA HIS A 5 -54.66 -10.24 10.19
C HIS A 5 -54.67 -8.71 10.27
N PHE A 6 -53.71 -8.14 10.99
CA PHE A 6 -53.37 -6.73 10.86
C PHE A 6 -52.47 -6.57 9.62
N THR A 7 -53.06 -6.20 8.49
CA THR A 7 -52.33 -5.63 7.36
C THR A 7 -52.12 -4.14 7.61
N THR A 8 -50.99 -3.78 8.21
CA THR A 8 -50.56 -2.38 8.28
C THR A 8 -50.01 -1.96 6.91
N ASN A 9 -50.89 -1.44 6.06
CA ASN A 9 -50.51 -0.58 4.93
C ASN A 9 -50.00 0.75 5.47
N LEU A 10 -48.75 0.76 5.98
CA LEU A 10 -48.01 2.00 6.19
C LEU A 10 -47.38 2.38 4.84
N LEU A 11 -47.99 3.33 4.14
CA LEU A 11 -47.29 4.06 3.08
C LEU A 11 -46.01 4.62 3.70
N PRO A 12 -44.81 4.36 3.14
CA PRO A 12 -43.59 4.92 3.68
C PRO A 12 -43.71 6.43 3.59
N ILE A 13 -43.65 7.10 4.74
CA ILE A 13 -43.49 8.55 4.78
C ILE A 13 -42.15 8.82 4.10
N VAL A 14 -42.19 9.29 2.85
CA VAL A 14 -41.00 9.73 2.13
C VAL A 14 -40.50 10.96 2.86
N THR A 15 -39.52 10.75 3.74
CA THR A 15 -38.81 11.83 4.40
C THR A 15 -37.85 12.40 3.37
N MET A 16 -38.10 13.62 2.89
CA MET A 16 -37.15 14.33 2.04
C MET A 16 -35.94 14.74 2.89
N ILE A 17 -34.76 14.28 2.49
CA ILE A 17 -33.48 14.69 3.09
C ILE A 17 -32.83 15.67 2.12
N VAL A 18 -32.58 16.89 2.59
CA VAL A 18 -31.86 17.92 1.84
C VAL A 18 -30.46 18.01 2.42
N LEU A 19 -29.45 17.98 1.54
CA LEU A 19 -28.05 18.13 1.91
C LEU A 19 -27.58 19.49 1.40
N GLU A 20 -27.08 20.32 2.31
CA GLU A 20 -26.47 21.61 1.99
C GLU A 20 -24.95 21.43 1.96
N PRO A 21 -24.25 21.99 0.97
CA PRO A 21 -22.81 21.91 0.93
C PRO A 21 -22.19 22.77 2.04
N ILE A 22 -21.20 22.22 2.73
CA ILE A 22 -20.41 22.93 3.72
C ILE A 22 -19.16 23.60 3.12
N GLY A 23 -18.88 23.31 1.85
CA GLY A 23 -17.66 23.71 1.19
C GLY A 23 -17.54 23.17 -0.23
N PHE A 24 -16.39 23.41 -0.86
CA PHE A 24 -16.09 22.98 -2.22
C PHE A 24 -14.65 22.49 -2.36
N VAL A 25 -14.46 21.53 -3.27
CA VAL A 25 -13.14 21.04 -3.67
C VAL A 25 -12.58 21.93 -4.77
N HIS A 26 -11.30 22.31 -4.67
CA HIS A 26 -10.55 23.03 -5.69
C HIS A 26 -9.27 22.27 -6.07
N ASN A 27 -9.13 21.93 -7.36
CA ASN A 27 -7.94 21.24 -7.91
C ASN A 27 -7.88 21.38 -9.45
N THR A 28 -6.86 20.81 -10.11
CA THR A 28 -6.76 20.86 -11.59
C THR A 28 -7.68 19.87 -12.32
N CYS A 29 -8.37 18.98 -11.60
CA CYS A 29 -9.15 17.88 -12.15
C CYS A 29 -10.59 18.29 -12.46
N THR A 30 -10.78 18.98 -13.59
CA THR A 30 -12.11 19.46 -14.06
C THR A 30 -12.95 18.40 -14.80
N THR A 31 -12.34 17.30 -15.24
CA THR A 31 -12.99 16.24 -16.02
C THR A 31 -12.81 14.88 -15.37
N SER A 32 -13.79 13.99 -15.57
CA SER A 32 -13.75 12.62 -15.04
C SER A 32 -12.52 11.88 -15.55
N GLN A 33 -11.64 11.51 -14.62
CA GLN A 33 -10.43 10.74 -14.89
C GLN A 33 -10.31 9.58 -13.88
N ALA A 34 -9.33 8.70 -14.09
CA ALA A 34 -9.08 7.61 -13.16
C ALA A 34 -8.68 8.18 -11.78
N PRO A 35 -9.27 7.70 -10.66
CA PRO A 35 -9.01 8.24 -9.32
C PRO A 35 -7.52 8.27 -8.95
N GLU A 36 -6.72 7.33 -9.46
CA GLU A 36 -5.28 7.25 -9.19
C GLU A 36 -4.49 8.45 -9.73
N PHE A 37 -5.04 9.20 -10.68
CA PHE A 37 -4.45 10.44 -11.18
C PHE A 37 -4.85 11.64 -10.31
N ILE A 38 -6.13 11.73 -9.93
CA ILE A 38 -6.66 12.81 -9.08
C ILE A 38 -5.98 12.77 -7.70
N LYS A 39 -5.80 11.56 -7.15
CA LYS A 39 -5.22 11.34 -5.81
C LYS A 39 -3.76 11.79 -5.64
N LYS A 40 -3.03 12.01 -6.74
CA LYS A 40 -1.63 12.46 -6.71
C LYS A 40 -1.48 13.96 -6.53
N GLU A 41 -2.54 14.72 -6.75
CA GLU A 41 -2.54 16.17 -6.59
C GLU A 41 -2.95 16.56 -5.17
N ILE A 42 -2.39 17.65 -4.66
CA ILE A 42 -2.91 18.30 -3.46
C ILE A 42 -4.20 19.02 -3.86
N SER A 43 -5.31 18.61 -3.26
CA SER A 43 -6.58 19.33 -3.39
C SER A 43 -6.75 20.32 -2.24
N GLU A 44 -7.33 21.47 -2.55
CA GLU A 44 -7.81 22.42 -1.55
C GLU A 44 -9.30 22.13 -1.27
N ILE A 45 -9.66 22.03 0.00
CA ILE A 45 -11.03 21.91 0.47
C ILE A 45 -11.39 23.23 1.14
N GLU A 46 -12.16 24.06 0.45
CA GLU A 46 -12.64 25.34 0.98
C GLU A 46 -13.93 25.11 1.77
N ILE A 47 -13.93 25.44 3.06
CA ILE A 47 -15.10 25.42 3.92
C ILE A 47 -15.72 26.81 3.96
N LEU A 48 -17.06 26.87 3.82
CA LEU A 48 -17.78 28.14 3.82
C LEU A 48 -17.65 28.83 5.20
N PRO A 49 -17.66 30.17 5.24
CA PRO A 49 -17.45 30.93 6.47
C PRO A 49 -18.37 30.53 7.63
N GLU A 50 -19.64 30.26 7.35
CA GLU A 50 -20.65 29.87 8.33
C GLU A 50 -20.39 28.51 9.00
N TYR A 51 -19.58 27.63 8.38
CA TYR A 51 -19.20 26.32 8.91
C TYR A 51 -17.77 26.28 9.45
N SER A 52 -17.02 27.39 9.34
CA SER A 52 -15.59 27.42 9.68
C SER A 52 -15.29 27.12 11.16
N GLU A 53 -16.23 27.40 12.07
CA GLU A 53 -16.10 27.03 13.50
C GLU A 53 -16.00 25.50 13.68
N GLY A 54 -16.65 24.73 12.81
CA GLY A 54 -16.59 23.26 12.84
C GLY A 54 -15.21 22.66 12.54
N LEU A 55 -14.25 23.48 12.10
CA LEU A 55 -12.85 23.07 11.90
C LEU A 55 -11.99 23.19 13.16
N GLN A 56 -12.55 23.57 14.31
CA GLN A 56 -11.78 23.64 15.55
C GLN A 56 -11.08 22.29 15.82
N ASP A 57 -9.78 22.34 16.12
CA ASP A 57 -8.92 21.19 16.44
C ASP A 57 -8.70 20.15 15.33
N ILE A 58 -9.15 20.41 14.09
CA ILE A 58 -9.05 19.45 12.98
C ILE A 58 -7.60 19.04 12.64
N GLU A 59 -6.62 19.90 12.92
CA GLU A 59 -5.20 19.64 12.72
C GLU A 59 -4.66 18.50 13.58
N GLN A 60 -5.42 18.06 14.60
CA GLN A 60 -5.10 16.87 15.39
C GLN A 60 -5.34 15.57 14.60
N ALA A 61 -6.08 15.61 13.49
CA ALA A 61 -6.26 14.46 12.60
C ALA A 61 -5.18 14.40 11.52
N GLU A 62 -4.54 13.24 11.33
CA GLU A 62 -3.70 13.00 10.15
C GLU A 62 -4.55 12.64 8.92
N TYR A 63 -5.65 11.90 9.12
CA TYR A 63 -6.55 11.46 8.06
C TYR A 63 -8.00 11.87 8.33
N LEU A 64 -8.67 12.31 7.26
CA LEU A 64 -10.05 12.76 7.28
C LEU A 64 -10.88 11.95 6.27
N ASP A 65 -12.10 11.59 6.64
CA ASP A 65 -13.10 11.10 5.70
C ASP A 65 -13.86 12.28 5.12
N LEU A 66 -13.70 12.49 3.81
CA LEU A 66 -14.36 13.53 3.04
C LEU A 66 -15.59 12.96 2.33
N VAL A 67 -16.76 13.53 2.62
CA VAL A 67 -18.02 13.22 1.93
C VAL A 67 -18.32 14.34 0.95
N PHE A 68 -18.50 14.02 -0.32
CA PHE A 68 -18.73 15.00 -1.38
C PHE A 68 -19.78 14.52 -2.38
N SER A 69 -20.33 15.43 -3.18
CA SER A 69 -21.29 15.09 -4.24
C SER A 69 -20.63 14.92 -5.60
N PHE A 70 -20.98 13.86 -6.33
CA PHE A 70 -20.65 13.69 -7.74
C PHE A 70 -21.53 14.60 -8.61
N HIS A 71 -21.34 15.91 -8.49
CA HIS A 71 -22.21 16.94 -9.08
C HIS A 71 -22.36 16.89 -10.61
N HIS A 72 -21.41 16.26 -11.32
CA HIS A 72 -21.51 16.01 -12.76
C HIS A 72 -22.27 14.73 -13.13
N GLU A 73 -22.44 13.77 -12.21
CA GLU A 73 -23.19 12.54 -12.49
C GLU A 73 -24.68 12.74 -12.17
N LYS A 74 -25.52 12.43 -13.16
CA LYS A 74 -26.98 12.56 -13.08
C LYS A 74 -27.68 11.22 -13.29
N ARG A 75 -26.95 10.19 -13.73
CA ARG A 75 -27.50 8.88 -14.04
C ARG A 75 -27.41 7.98 -12.84
N THR A 76 -28.56 7.44 -12.44
CA THR A 76 -28.66 6.41 -11.41
C THR A 76 -28.84 5.04 -12.06
N GLU A 77 -27.98 4.10 -11.68
CA GLU A 77 -28.01 2.70 -12.06
C GLU A 77 -27.85 1.86 -10.78
N LEU A 78 -28.53 0.71 -10.68
CA LEU A 78 -28.31 -0.21 -9.54
C LEU A 78 -27.23 -1.26 -9.82
N VAL A 79 -27.01 -1.56 -11.09
CA VAL A 79 -25.94 -2.45 -11.58
C VAL A 79 -25.33 -1.77 -12.79
N THR A 80 -24.01 -1.60 -12.78
CA THR A 80 -23.30 -0.88 -13.84
C THR A 80 -21.96 -1.53 -14.14
N ARG A 81 -21.41 -1.23 -15.31
CA ARG A 81 -20.06 -1.66 -15.67
C ARG A 81 -19.06 -0.81 -14.90
N ILE A 82 -18.29 -1.44 -14.03
CA ILE A 82 -17.22 -0.77 -13.27
C ILE A 82 -15.94 -0.68 -14.12
N ARG A 83 -14.94 0.06 -13.64
CA ARG A 83 -13.70 0.33 -14.39
C ARG A 83 -12.93 -0.93 -14.79
N SER A 84 -12.99 -2.01 -14.00
CA SER A 84 -12.39 -3.32 -14.34
C SER A 84 -13.06 -3.99 -15.55
N GLY A 85 -14.18 -3.47 -16.03
CA GLY A 85 -14.97 -4.03 -17.12
C GLY A 85 -16.07 -4.97 -16.66
N GLU A 86 -16.12 -5.35 -15.38
CA GLU A 86 -17.14 -6.23 -14.82
C GLU A 86 -18.47 -5.50 -14.57
N MET A 87 -19.59 -6.23 -14.63
CA MET A 87 -20.87 -5.72 -14.16
C MET A 87 -20.97 -5.93 -12.65
N LYS A 88 -21.22 -4.87 -11.89
CA LYS A 88 -21.32 -4.95 -10.43
C LYS A 88 -22.45 -4.07 -9.91
N GLY A 89 -23.07 -4.50 -8.81
CA GLY A 89 -24.01 -3.66 -8.07
C GLY A 89 -23.31 -2.38 -7.58
N VAL A 90 -23.99 -1.23 -7.62
CA VAL A 90 -23.40 0.05 -7.21
C VAL A 90 -23.04 0.11 -5.72
N PHE A 91 -23.72 -0.68 -4.88
CA PHE A 91 -23.40 -0.84 -3.47
C PHE A 91 -22.24 -1.81 -3.20
N ALA A 92 -21.87 -2.63 -4.18
CA ALA A 92 -20.69 -3.50 -4.13
C ALA A 92 -19.48 -2.87 -4.86
N SER A 93 -19.55 -1.59 -5.21
CA SER A 93 -18.52 -0.86 -5.93
C SER A 93 -18.44 0.60 -5.47
N ARG A 94 -17.54 1.39 -6.08
CA ARG A 94 -17.39 2.83 -5.86
C ARG A 94 -17.95 3.66 -7.02
N SER A 95 -18.91 3.13 -7.79
CA SER A 95 -19.49 3.84 -8.93
C SER A 95 -20.20 5.14 -8.51
N PRO A 96 -20.02 6.26 -9.25
CA PRO A 96 -20.73 7.50 -8.99
C PRO A 96 -22.22 7.45 -9.37
N LYS A 97 -22.63 6.48 -10.19
CA LYS A 97 -24.01 6.31 -10.71
C LYS A 97 -25.01 5.75 -9.68
N ARG A 98 -24.78 6.01 -8.40
CA ARG A 98 -25.55 5.46 -7.27
C ARG A 98 -26.75 6.36 -6.92
N PRO A 99 -27.78 5.85 -6.23
CA PRO A 99 -29.02 6.60 -5.98
C PRO A 99 -28.83 7.97 -5.31
N ASN A 100 -27.95 8.04 -4.32
CA ASN A 100 -27.50 9.29 -3.70
C ASN A 100 -26.07 9.50 -4.15
N HIS A 101 -25.84 10.35 -5.14
CA HIS A 101 -24.55 10.63 -5.81
C HIS A 101 -23.48 11.20 -4.86
N LEU A 102 -23.11 10.43 -3.84
CA LEU A 102 -22.17 10.77 -2.79
C LEU A 102 -20.92 9.92 -2.92
N GLY A 103 -19.79 10.61 -2.97
CA GLY A 103 -18.45 10.08 -2.83
C GLY A 103 -18.02 10.14 -1.37
N ILE A 104 -17.22 9.16 -0.97
CA ILE A 104 -16.54 9.14 0.32
C ILE A 104 -15.10 8.74 0.05
N THR A 105 -14.14 9.57 0.44
CA THR A 105 -12.72 9.25 0.33
C THR A 105 -11.98 9.66 1.60
N THR A 106 -11.05 8.82 2.03
CA THR A 106 -10.12 9.15 3.10
C THR A 106 -8.96 9.93 2.48
N VAL A 107 -8.67 11.10 3.04
CA VAL A 107 -7.61 12.01 2.59
C VAL A 107 -6.61 12.23 3.72
N LYS A 108 -5.36 12.52 3.37
CA LYS A 108 -4.35 12.93 4.34
C LYS A 108 -4.37 14.45 4.47
N LEU A 109 -4.51 14.96 5.69
CA LEU A 109 -4.42 16.40 5.97
C LEU A 109 -2.94 16.82 5.92
N ILE A 110 -2.60 17.72 5.01
CA ILE A 110 -1.24 18.25 4.86
C ILE A 110 -1.06 19.51 5.69
N ARG A 111 -2.01 20.45 5.58
CA ARG A 111 -2.04 21.70 6.35
C ARG A 111 -3.42 22.34 6.28
N ARG A 112 -3.67 23.27 7.21
CA ARG A 112 -4.86 24.14 7.22
C ARG A 112 -4.45 25.61 7.14
N GLU A 113 -5.22 26.39 6.41
CA GLU A 113 -5.13 27.86 6.37
C GLU A 113 -6.52 28.48 6.48
N GLY A 114 -6.88 28.93 7.68
CA GLY A 114 -8.22 29.47 7.94
C GLY A 114 -9.32 28.44 7.67
N GLY A 115 -10.22 28.75 6.75
CA GLY A 115 -11.29 27.84 6.29
C GLY A 115 -10.86 26.84 5.20
N LYS A 116 -9.57 26.75 4.87
CA LYS A 116 -9.05 25.91 3.78
C LYS A 116 -8.23 24.74 4.31
N LEU A 117 -8.51 23.53 3.83
CA LEU A 117 -7.73 22.34 4.13
C LEU A 117 -6.99 21.89 2.87
N TYR A 118 -5.68 21.68 2.97
CA TYR A 118 -4.88 21.13 1.89
C TYR A 118 -4.68 19.65 2.15
N VAL A 119 -5.13 18.81 1.21
CA VAL A 119 -5.21 17.37 1.41
C VAL A 119 -4.63 16.59 0.23
N GLU A 120 -4.05 15.43 0.53
CA GLU A 120 -3.61 14.44 -0.46
C GLU A 120 -4.61 13.27 -0.51
N GLY A 121 -4.82 12.70 -1.70
CA GLY A 121 -5.64 11.49 -1.86
C GLY A 121 -7.13 11.73 -2.10
N ALA A 122 -7.54 12.97 -2.37
CA ALA A 122 -8.89 13.28 -2.83
C ALA A 122 -9.15 12.68 -4.23
N ASP A 123 -10.35 12.14 -4.46
CA ASP A 123 -10.80 11.63 -5.77
C ASP A 123 -12.05 12.37 -6.29
N ALA A 124 -12.15 13.67 -5.95
CA ALA A 124 -13.24 14.56 -6.34
C ALA A 124 -12.80 15.52 -7.46
N LEU A 125 -13.75 15.87 -8.34
CA LEU A 125 -13.51 16.89 -9.36
C LEU A 125 -13.47 18.28 -8.75
N ASP A 126 -12.77 19.19 -9.42
CA ASP A 126 -12.85 20.63 -9.16
C ASP A 126 -14.31 21.10 -9.12
N GLY A 127 -14.65 21.94 -8.15
CA GLY A 127 -16.01 22.41 -7.88
C GLY A 127 -16.93 21.40 -7.20
N SER A 128 -16.44 20.21 -6.81
CA SER A 128 -17.30 19.23 -6.13
C SER A 128 -17.81 19.77 -4.78
N PRO A 129 -19.13 19.76 -4.53
CA PRO A 129 -19.68 20.18 -3.25
C PRO A 129 -19.29 19.21 -2.15
N VAL A 130 -18.72 19.74 -1.06
CA VAL A 130 -18.41 19.00 0.16
C VAL A 130 -19.65 18.97 1.03
N ILE A 131 -20.04 17.78 1.48
CA ILE A 131 -21.23 17.57 2.29
C ILE A 131 -20.88 17.41 3.76
N ASP A 132 -19.78 16.73 4.07
CA ASP A 132 -19.38 16.43 5.45
C ASP A 132 -17.90 16.08 5.52
N ILE A 133 -17.30 16.27 6.69
CA ILE A 133 -15.92 15.89 7.01
C ILE A 133 -15.91 15.22 8.38
N LYS A 134 -15.25 14.08 8.49
CA LYS A 134 -15.10 13.37 9.77
C LYS A 134 -13.65 12.99 10.01
N TYR A 135 -13.28 12.82 11.28
CA TYR A 135 -12.09 12.06 11.63
C TYR A 135 -12.24 10.66 11.04
N CYS A 136 -11.19 10.16 10.40
CA CYS A 136 -11.20 8.79 9.90
C CYS A 136 -11.31 7.82 11.08
N ASP A 137 -12.44 7.12 11.16
CA ASP A 137 -12.69 6.16 12.24
C ASP A 137 -12.02 4.82 11.91
N THR A 138 -10.85 4.59 12.51
CA THR A 138 -10.12 3.33 12.37
C THR A 138 -10.53 2.27 13.38
N SER A 139 -11.54 2.49 14.23
CA SER A 139 -11.83 1.61 15.38
C SER A 139 -12.33 0.23 14.99
N VAL A 140 -13.04 0.13 13.86
CA VAL A 140 -13.51 -1.14 13.27
C VAL A 140 -12.57 -1.67 12.20
N PHE A 141 -11.60 -0.86 11.78
CA PHE A 141 -10.42 -1.33 11.07
C PHE A 141 -9.50 -2.02 12.09
N ASP A 142 -10.00 -3.11 12.68
CA ASP A 142 -9.11 -4.15 13.17
C ASP A 142 -8.26 -4.53 11.95
N GLN A 143 -7.01 -4.07 11.94
CA GLN A 143 -6.04 -4.22 10.85
C GLN A 143 -5.89 -5.69 10.40
N LYS A 144 -6.49 -6.65 11.09
CA LYS A 144 -6.61 -8.03 10.65
C LYS A 144 -7.55 -8.25 9.46
N HIS A 145 -8.79 -7.73 9.43
CA HIS A 145 -9.79 -8.21 8.45
C HIS A 145 -9.75 -7.51 7.07
N VAL A 146 -9.60 -6.18 7.03
CA VAL A 146 -9.44 -5.44 5.76
C VAL A 146 -8.12 -5.82 5.09
N HIS A 147 -7.08 -5.96 5.90
CA HIS A 147 -5.78 -6.40 5.47
C HIS A 147 -5.81 -7.87 5.03
N GLN A 148 -6.55 -8.76 5.70
CA GLN A 148 -6.74 -10.14 5.23
C GLN A 148 -7.39 -10.24 3.86
N THR A 149 -8.37 -9.39 3.52
CA THR A 149 -9.03 -9.46 2.20
C THR A 149 -8.07 -8.99 1.09
N ILE A 150 -7.36 -7.87 1.33
CA ILE A 150 -6.36 -7.34 0.40
C ILE A 150 -5.12 -8.26 0.33
N GLN A 151 -4.70 -8.84 1.45
CA GLN A 151 -3.63 -9.84 1.50
C GLN A 151 -4.09 -11.19 0.94
N ALA A 152 -5.37 -11.55 0.98
CA ALA A 152 -5.84 -12.76 0.30
C ALA A 152 -5.70 -12.61 -1.21
N ASP A 153 -6.08 -11.45 -1.76
CA ASP A 153 -5.97 -11.16 -3.19
C ASP A 153 -4.53 -10.79 -3.61
N SER A 154 -3.72 -10.25 -2.70
CA SER A 154 -2.35 -9.80 -2.94
C SER A 154 -1.48 -9.95 -1.68
N PRO A 155 -1.08 -11.19 -1.32
CA PRO A 155 -0.46 -11.51 -0.01
C PRO A 155 0.89 -10.84 0.23
N ARG A 156 1.51 -10.33 -0.84
CA ARG A 156 2.81 -9.67 -0.78
C ARG A 156 2.71 -8.14 -0.82
N ILE A 157 1.53 -7.54 -0.77
CA ILE A 157 1.36 -6.09 -0.98
C ILE A 157 2.24 -5.25 -0.04
N ASP A 158 2.34 -5.62 1.24
CA ASP A 158 3.20 -4.90 2.19
C ASP A 158 4.68 -5.16 1.95
N ILE A 159 5.05 -6.37 1.54
CA ILE A 159 6.44 -6.70 1.20
C ILE A 159 6.87 -5.83 0.01
N VAL A 160 6.04 -5.75 -1.03
CA VAL A 160 6.32 -4.93 -2.22
C VAL A 160 6.37 -3.44 -1.85
N ARG A 161 5.43 -2.95 -1.03
CA ARG A 161 5.46 -1.57 -0.52
C ARG A 161 6.78 -1.27 0.19
N ASN A 162 7.17 -2.12 1.14
CA ASN A 162 8.38 -1.94 1.94
C ASN A 162 9.65 -2.05 1.09
N ILE A 163 9.69 -2.92 0.07
CA ILE A 163 10.77 -2.98 -0.92
C ILE A 163 10.90 -1.62 -1.63
N MET A 164 9.79 -1.09 -2.15
CA MET A 164 9.81 0.17 -2.91
C MET A 164 10.17 1.38 -2.06
N GLN A 165 9.80 1.38 -0.78
CA GLN A 165 10.13 2.44 0.18
C GLN A 165 11.50 2.25 0.85
N ASN A 166 12.22 1.15 0.54
CA ASN A 166 13.48 0.78 1.17
C ASN A 166 13.38 0.61 2.70
N GLU A 167 12.21 0.18 3.19
CA GLU A 167 11.91 -0.09 4.61
C GLU A 167 12.48 -1.44 5.04
N THR A 168 13.81 -1.55 5.01
CA THR A 168 14.55 -2.80 5.22
C THR A 168 14.42 -3.35 6.64
N ASP A 169 14.18 -2.50 7.65
CA ASP A 169 13.98 -2.90 9.04
C ASP A 169 12.68 -3.72 9.19
N GLU A 170 11.59 -3.25 8.56
CA GLU A 170 10.31 -3.97 8.48
C GLU A 170 10.41 -5.27 7.69
N LEU A 171 11.16 -5.27 6.59
CA LEU A 171 11.40 -6.49 5.81
C LEU A 171 12.18 -7.53 6.61
N LEU A 172 13.19 -7.11 7.38
CA LEU A 172 13.97 -7.98 8.25
C LEU A 172 13.11 -8.58 9.36
N LEU A 173 12.27 -7.78 10.02
CA LEU A 173 11.33 -8.25 11.05
C LEU A 173 10.37 -9.31 10.50
N LYS A 174 9.81 -9.09 9.31
CA LYS A 174 8.90 -10.05 8.68
C LYS A 174 9.62 -11.34 8.25
N ALA A 175 10.80 -11.22 7.63
CA ALA A 175 11.59 -12.36 7.21
C ALA A 175 12.07 -13.22 8.39
N ALA A 176 12.39 -12.58 9.52
CA ALA A 176 12.81 -13.27 10.74
C ALA A 176 11.73 -14.19 11.32
N GLN A 177 10.44 -13.93 11.06
CA GLN A 177 9.35 -14.82 11.49
C GLN A 177 9.40 -16.17 10.77
N PHE A 178 9.85 -16.18 9.51
CA PHE A 178 10.09 -17.39 8.75
C PHE A 178 11.43 -18.04 9.10
N HIS A 179 12.50 -17.23 9.20
CA HIS A 179 13.86 -17.70 9.48
C HIS A 179 14.06 -18.19 10.93
N GLY A 180 13.26 -17.69 11.86
CA GLY A 180 13.28 -18.03 13.28
C GLY A 180 14.13 -17.12 14.17
N HIS A 181 14.98 -16.25 13.60
CA HIS A 181 15.74 -15.25 14.35
C HIS A 181 16.21 -14.10 13.46
N ILE A 182 16.77 -13.05 14.06
CA ILE A 182 17.44 -11.95 13.36
C ILE A 182 18.95 -12.16 13.45
N CYS A 183 19.64 -12.13 12.31
CA CYS A 183 21.10 -12.20 12.24
C CYS A 183 21.66 -11.39 11.06
N PRO A 184 22.96 -11.06 11.07
CA PRO A 184 23.61 -10.34 9.96
C PRO A 184 23.44 -11.04 8.61
N GLY A 185 23.49 -12.38 8.58
CA GLY A 185 23.31 -13.14 7.35
C GLY A 185 21.94 -12.92 6.72
N LEU A 186 20.87 -12.98 7.51
CA LEU A 186 19.53 -12.70 7.02
C LEU A 186 19.43 -11.26 6.47
N ALA A 187 19.98 -10.28 7.18
CA ALA A 187 20.02 -8.89 6.77
C ALA A 187 20.76 -8.67 5.42
N LEU A 188 21.87 -9.37 5.19
CA LEU A 188 22.60 -9.35 3.91
C LEU A 188 21.71 -9.80 2.74
N GLY A 189 20.96 -10.88 2.93
CA GLY A 189 19.99 -11.38 1.95
C GLY A 189 18.90 -10.36 1.64
N ILE A 190 18.35 -9.73 2.69
CA ILE A 190 17.34 -8.67 2.55
C ILE A 190 17.88 -7.50 1.74
N LEU A 191 19.08 -6.99 2.05
CA LEU A 191 19.69 -5.86 1.35
C LEU A 191 19.88 -6.16 -0.15
N GLY A 192 20.59 -7.24 -0.47
CA GLY A 192 20.91 -7.59 -1.86
C GLY A 192 19.65 -7.84 -2.68
N ALA A 193 18.68 -8.59 -2.14
CA ALA A 193 17.46 -8.90 -2.86
C ALA A 193 16.53 -7.67 -2.99
N THR A 194 16.50 -6.77 -1.99
CA THR A 194 15.68 -5.55 -2.05
C THR A 194 16.15 -4.65 -3.19
N GLN A 195 17.46 -4.44 -3.33
CA GLN A 195 18.03 -3.65 -4.43
C GLN A 195 17.74 -4.27 -5.80
N VAL A 196 17.85 -5.60 -5.93
CA VAL A 196 17.49 -6.30 -7.18
C VAL A 196 16.00 -6.14 -7.50
N MET A 197 15.12 -6.32 -6.51
CA MET A 197 13.68 -6.22 -6.73
C MET A 197 13.24 -4.79 -7.05
N GLN A 198 13.86 -3.77 -6.43
CA GLN A 198 13.63 -2.37 -6.80
C GLN A 198 14.00 -2.11 -8.28
N GLN A 199 15.13 -2.64 -8.76
CA GLN A 199 15.50 -2.53 -10.18
C GLN A 199 14.49 -3.21 -11.10
N LEU A 200 14.04 -4.42 -10.74
CA LEU A 200 13.02 -5.16 -11.48
C LEU A 200 11.70 -4.38 -11.57
N TYR A 201 11.20 -3.85 -10.45
CA TYR A 201 9.97 -3.05 -10.42
C TYR A 201 10.10 -1.73 -11.17
N ASN A 202 11.24 -1.04 -11.06
CA ASN A 202 11.51 0.20 -11.79
C ASN A 202 11.57 -0.03 -13.32
N GLN A 203 11.99 -1.23 -13.75
CA GLN A 203 11.94 -1.67 -15.15
C GLN A 203 10.54 -2.15 -15.58
N GLN A 204 9.54 -2.10 -14.69
CA GLN A 204 8.16 -2.56 -14.91
C GLN A 204 8.08 -4.02 -15.36
N GLU A 205 9.01 -4.85 -14.89
CA GLU A 205 9.01 -6.27 -15.21
C GLU A 205 8.07 -7.06 -14.30
N ASP A 206 7.60 -8.21 -14.79
CA ASP A 206 6.78 -9.14 -14.01
C ASP A 206 7.68 -10.02 -13.12
N PRO A 207 7.61 -9.91 -11.77
CA PRO A 207 8.40 -10.74 -10.88
C PRO A 207 8.14 -12.25 -11.03
N GLN A 208 6.95 -12.64 -11.49
CA GLN A 208 6.61 -14.06 -11.67
C GLN A 208 7.38 -14.70 -12.83
N ALA A 209 7.93 -13.90 -13.74
CA ALA A 209 8.77 -14.38 -14.85
C ALA A 209 10.19 -14.77 -14.42
N TYR A 210 10.57 -14.48 -13.17
CA TYR A 210 11.92 -14.66 -12.64
C TYR A 210 12.04 -15.83 -11.67
N THR A 211 13.18 -16.50 -11.74
CA THR A 211 13.59 -17.63 -10.91
C THR A 211 14.81 -17.23 -10.09
N LEU A 212 14.78 -17.54 -8.79
CA LEU A 212 15.92 -17.42 -7.88
C LEU A 212 16.78 -18.68 -7.96
N THR A 213 18.05 -18.54 -8.36
CA THR A 213 19.05 -19.61 -8.26
C THR A 213 19.98 -19.31 -7.09
N ALA A 214 20.02 -20.19 -6.10
CA ALA A 214 20.81 -20.06 -4.90
C ALA A 214 22.10 -20.87 -5.00
N GLU A 215 23.24 -20.20 -4.96
CA GLU A 215 24.57 -20.80 -4.90
C GLU A 215 25.17 -20.59 -3.49
N MET A 216 24.33 -20.84 -2.48
CA MET A 216 24.67 -20.85 -1.06
C MET A 216 23.58 -21.58 -0.26
N GLN A 217 23.92 -22.01 0.96
CA GLN A 217 22.99 -22.71 1.88
C GLN A 217 23.01 -22.12 3.30
N ASN A 218 23.15 -20.80 3.41
CA ASN A 218 23.23 -20.07 4.68
C ASN A 218 22.16 -18.97 4.76
N CYS A 219 22.06 -18.29 5.91
CA CYS A 219 20.98 -17.34 6.24
C CYS A 219 20.59 -16.31 5.15
N PRO A 220 21.51 -15.72 4.34
CA PRO A 220 21.11 -14.80 3.27
C PRO A 220 20.08 -15.35 2.29
N ILE A 221 20.06 -16.67 2.03
CA ILE A 221 19.11 -17.21 1.05
C ILE A 221 17.66 -17.10 1.53
N ASP A 222 17.41 -17.19 2.84
CA ASP A 222 16.06 -17.04 3.39
C ASP A 222 15.55 -15.61 3.21
N GLY A 223 16.44 -14.62 3.35
CA GLY A 223 16.14 -13.23 3.04
C GLY A 223 15.83 -13.03 1.56
N ALA A 224 16.65 -13.59 0.68
CA ALA A 224 16.41 -13.50 -0.76
C ALA A 224 15.12 -14.20 -1.21
N MET A 225 14.80 -15.39 -0.67
CA MET A 225 13.54 -16.09 -0.92
C MET A 225 12.34 -15.26 -0.42
N PHE A 226 12.44 -14.68 0.78
CA PHE A 226 11.38 -13.84 1.33
C PHE A 226 11.08 -12.63 0.43
N ILE A 227 12.12 -11.90 0.03
CA ILE A 227 12.03 -10.65 -0.77
C ILE A 227 11.58 -10.90 -2.20
N THR A 228 12.14 -11.92 -2.87
CA THR A 228 11.78 -12.23 -4.27
C THR A 228 10.47 -13.01 -4.38
N GLY A 229 10.09 -13.73 -3.32
CA GLY A 229 8.97 -14.67 -3.33
C GLY A 229 9.24 -15.94 -4.13
N CYS A 230 10.48 -16.13 -4.58
CA CYS A 230 10.93 -17.32 -5.24
C CYS A 230 11.22 -18.40 -4.19
N THR A 231 10.22 -19.23 -3.89
CA THR A 231 10.35 -20.33 -2.93
C THR A 231 10.21 -21.69 -3.64
N PRO A 232 10.68 -22.80 -3.04
CA PRO A 232 10.50 -24.13 -3.63
C PRO A 232 9.06 -24.45 -4.02
N GLY A 233 8.08 -24.07 -3.18
CA GLY A 233 6.65 -24.30 -3.44
C GLY A 233 6.08 -23.47 -4.59
N THR A 234 6.72 -22.37 -4.98
CA THR A 234 6.33 -21.58 -6.17
C THR A 234 6.94 -22.11 -7.46
N HIS A 235 7.80 -23.13 -7.40
CA HIS A 235 8.60 -23.64 -8.53
C HIS A 235 9.52 -22.60 -9.19
N ARG A 236 9.81 -21.48 -8.50
CA ARG A 236 10.71 -20.41 -8.96
C ARG A 236 12.01 -20.36 -8.15
N TYR A 237 12.36 -21.44 -7.47
CA TYR A 237 13.61 -21.59 -6.73
C TYR A 237 14.42 -22.74 -7.30
N GLN A 238 15.73 -22.53 -7.47
CA GLN A 238 16.69 -23.53 -7.92
C GLN A 238 17.94 -23.47 -7.06
N GLN A 239 18.58 -24.61 -6.88
CA GLN A 239 19.85 -24.71 -6.18
C GLN A 239 20.98 -24.88 -7.21
N GLY A 240 22.02 -24.08 -7.08
CA GLY A 240 23.28 -24.23 -7.81
C GLY A 240 24.40 -24.68 -6.89
N ASP A 241 25.64 -24.37 -7.26
CA ASP A 241 26.83 -24.73 -6.48
C ASP A 241 26.95 -23.89 -5.19
N PRO A 242 26.86 -24.49 -3.99
CA PRO A 242 26.92 -23.74 -2.73
C PRO A 242 28.23 -23.01 -2.45
N GLU A 243 29.32 -23.34 -3.15
CA GLU A 243 30.64 -22.76 -2.90
C GLU A 243 30.78 -21.32 -3.42
N ASN A 244 29.91 -20.87 -4.33
CA ASN A 244 30.05 -19.56 -4.98
C ASN A 244 29.55 -18.38 -4.13
N MET A 245 28.83 -18.63 -3.03
CA MET A 245 28.35 -17.59 -2.10
C MET A 245 27.61 -16.45 -2.78
N CYS A 246 26.76 -16.79 -3.75
CA CYS A 246 25.97 -15.83 -4.54
C CYS A 246 24.55 -16.32 -4.82
N PHE A 247 23.68 -15.43 -5.27
CA PHE A 247 22.39 -15.82 -5.83
C PHE A 247 22.10 -15.05 -7.10
N TYR A 248 21.23 -15.62 -7.93
CA TYR A 248 20.80 -15.05 -9.19
C TYR A 248 19.30 -14.88 -9.20
N LEU A 249 18.80 -13.78 -9.76
CA LEU A 249 17.39 -13.66 -10.14
C LEU A 249 17.34 -13.48 -11.65
N LYS A 250 16.92 -14.52 -12.38
CA LYS A 250 16.93 -14.56 -13.85
C LYS A 250 15.58 -14.95 -14.43
N ASN A 251 15.24 -14.35 -15.56
CA ASN A 251 14.12 -14.81 -16.37
C ASN A 251 14.54 -15.95 -17.33
N LYS A 252 13.59 -16.49 -18.08
CA LYS A 252 13.84 -17.60 -19.03
C LYS A 252 14.80 -17.25 -20.18
N ALA A 253 14.95 -15.96 -20.51
CA ALA A 253 15.87 -15.50 -21.54
C ALA A 253 17.30 -15.31 -21.03
N GLY A 254 17.55 -15.54 -19.73
CA GLY A 254 18.85 -15.36 -19.09
C GLY A 254 19.09 -13.95 -18.56
N LYS A 255 18.25 -12.98 -18.92
CA LYS A 255 18.31 -11.61 -18.37
C LYS A 255 18.06 -11.65 -16.86
N GLY A 256 18.87 -10.91 -16.11
CA GLY A 256 18.63 -10.77 -14.68
C GLY A 256 19.77 -10.12 -13.92
N TRP A 257 19.92 -10.55 -12.67
CA TRP A 257 20.95 -10.03 -11.76
C TRP A 257 21.64 -11.17 -11.02
N LYS A 258 22.92 -10.97 -10.72
CA LYS A 258 23.70 -11.76 -9.78
C LYS A 258 24.05 -10.90 -8.57
N VAL A 259 23.83 -11.41 -7.37
CA VAL A 259 24.31 -10.82 -6.12
C VAL A 259 25.41 -11.72 -5.56
N SER A 260 26.64 -11.21 -5.52
CA SER A 260 27.81 -11.92 -4.99
C SER A 260 28.20 -11.32 -3.65
N PHE A 261 28.24 -12.13 -2.58
CA PHE A 261 28.65 -11.63 -1.27
C PHE A 261 30.17 -11.51 -1.18
N ASP A 262 30.66 -10.38 -0.68
CA ASP A 262 32.10 -10.16 -0.53
C ASP A 262 32.67 -11.16 0.50
N PRO A 263 33.75 -11.91 0.19
CA PRO A 263 34.36 -12.85 1.13
C PRO A 263 34.80 -12.20 2.45
N ASN A 264 35.10 -10.90 2.44
CA ASN A 264 35.55 -10.12 3.59
C ASN A 264 34.41 -9.36 4.28
N ASN A 265 33.15 -9.53 3.85
CA ASN A 265 32.02 -8.80 4.45
C ASN A 265 31.91 -9.04 5.96
N ARG A 266 32.28 -10.24 6.43
CA ARG A 266 32.27 -10.60 7.85
C ARG A 266 33.30 -9.81 8.64
N GLU A 267 34.50 -9.64 8.10
CA GLU A 267 35.53 -8.81 8.71
C GLU A 267 35.13 -7.33 8.68
N TYR A 268 34.55 -6.87 7.58
CA TYR A 268 34.02 -5.51 7.47
C TYR A 268 32.95 -5.25 8.54
N MET A 269 31.95 -6.13 8.69
CA MET A 269 30.93 -6.03 9.74
C MET A 269 31.55 -6.03 11.14
N ASN A 270 32.50 -6.93 11.43
CA ASN A 270 33.16 -6.99 12.74
C ASN A 270 33.96 -5.72 13.07
N ARG A 271 34.49 -5.01 12.07
CA ARG A 271 35.22 -3.74 12.27
C ARG A 271 34.30 -2.55 12.53
N HIS A 272 33.09 -2.57 11.98
CA HIS A 272 32.17 -1.42 12.01
C HIS A 272 31.02 -1.58 13.01
N LEU A 273 30.77 -2.80 13.49
CA LEU A 273 29.73 -3.08 14.48
C LEU A 273 30.35 -3.36 15.85
N PRO A 274 29.83 -2.75 16.94
CA PRO A 274 30.33 -3.03 18.28
C PRO A 274 30.24 -4.52 18.64
N ALA A 275 31.32 -5.03 19.25
CA ALA A 275 31.47 -6.46 19.52
C ALA A 275 30.42 -6.99 20.53
N ASP A 276 30.00 -6.15 21.46
CA ASP A 276 29.06 -6.40 22.55
C ASP A 276 27.59 -6.42 22.13
N LEU A 277 27.26 -6.00 20.89
CA LEU A 277 25.90 -6.09 20.39
C LEU A 277 25.40 -7.54 20.32
N SER A 278 24.14 -7.74 20.68
CA SER A 278 23.43 -9.00 20.47
C SER A 278 23.34 -9.34 18.97
N THR A 279 23.11 -10.62 18.65
CA THR A 279 22.99 -11.07 17.26
C THR A 279 21.87 -10.33 16.51
N SER A 280 20.74 -10.08 17.17
CA SER A 280 19.62 -9.34 16.58
C SER A 280 19.97 -7.87 16.34
N ALA A 281 20.63 -7.21 17.30
CA ALA A 281 21.10 -5.84 17.14
C ALA A 281 22.13 -5.72 16.01
N LYS A 282 23.04 -6.70 15.88
CA LYS A 282 23.97 -6.79 14.75
C LYS A 282 23.23 -6.94 13.42
N GLY A 283 22.15 -7.74 13.37
CA GLY A 283 21.33 -7.87 12.17
C GLY A 283 20.72 -6.55 11.69
N PHE A 284 20.12 -5.76 12.59
CA PHE A 284 19.63 -4.42 12.22
C PHE A 284 20.75 -3.46 11.84
N ALA A 285 21.86 -3.49 12.57
CA ALA A 285 22.98 -2.61 12.29
C ALA A 285 23.64 -2.91 10.93
N THR A 286 23.64 -4.18 10.49
CA THR A 286 24.08 -4.57 9.14
C THR A 286 23.29 -3.86 8.04
N LEU A 287 21.98 -3.58 8.24
CA LEU A 287 21.17 -2.86 7.25
C LEU A 287 21.62 -1.42 7.00
N LYS A 288 22.40 -0.83 7.93
CA LYS A 288 22.85 0.57 7.87
C LYS A 288 24.30 0.71 7.39
N LEU A 289 24.97 -0.40 7.11
CA LEU A 289 26.33 -0.42 6.56
C LEU A 289 26.34 -0.12 5.06
N ASP A 290 27.51 0.25 4.53
CA ASP A 290 27.67 0.46 3.09
C ASP A 290 27.51 -0.87 2.33
N PRO A 291 26.46 -1.03 1.50
CA PRO A 291 26.20 -2.28 0.79
C PRO A 291 27.32 -2.65 -0.19
N HIS A 292 28.07 -1.68 -0.72
CA HIS A 292 29.17 -1.95 -1.66
C HIS A 292 30.35 -2.68 -1.01
N GLN A 293 30.45 -2.65 0.32
CA GLN A 293 31.45 -3.41 1.09
C GLN A 293 30.94 -4.80 1.50
N LEU A 294 29.67 -5.10 1.25
CA LEU A 294 29.00 -6.33 1.69
C LEU A 294 28.75 -7.29 0.54
N PHE A 295 28.39 -6.77 -0.62
CA PHE A 295 28.11 -7.53 -1.83
C PHE A 295 28.22 -6.66 -3.08
N THR A 296 28.31 -7.31 -4.24
CA THR A 296 28.18 -6.69 -5.55
C THR A 296 26.89 -7.15 -6.24
N ILE A 297 26.35 -6.30 -7.11
CA ILE A 297 25.22 -6.64 -7.98
C ILE A 297 25.66 -6.45 -9.42
N GLU A 298 25.58 -7.52 -10.21
CA GLU A 298 25.91 -7.53 -11.65
C GLU A 298 24.65 -7.81 -12.46
N THR A 299 24.44 -7.09 -13.56
CA THR A 299 23.36 -7.36 -14.52
C THR A 299 23.82 -8.44 -15.52
N LEU A 300 22.91 -9.35 -15.88
CA LEU A 300 23.13 -10.48 -16.78
C LEU A 300 22.25 -10.38 -18.02
#